data_AF-A0A7C7JTA1-F1
#
_entry.id   AF-A0A7C7JTA1-F1
#
_cell.length_a   1.000
_cell.length_b   1.000
_cell.length_c   1.000
_cell.angle_alpha   90.00
_cell.angle_beta   90.00
_cell.angle_gamma   90.00
#
_symmetry.space_group_name_H-M   'P 1'
#
loop_
_entity.id
_entity.type
_entity.pdbx_description
1 polymer ?
#
loop_
_entity_poly.entity_id
_entity_poly.type
_entity_poly.pdbx_seq_one_letter_code
_entity_poly.pdbx_strand_id
1 'polypeptide(L)'
;MNDPCDRPRQILGKAKQLRRSWLLTAALAALLAKPLMGIAQDTPPDGFADLELERSRLCVPVLVQLDALNLRLQPLGFRTERLRRIAAAIAIEDRTLMDSLNASDSTEAAVRDWFISDGRLARSFLETNQQSLQQQRAVDRERIKGTVQATLEGVQVEAQDLIEGAGDFGVGDRACEGAVLVRSAVLEVCGSEQNLICDAAKPANSDGAYRFVESPEDLWDMQEFRPWTSPEPLQVGPDGQLDGASTVTFARQGNLALSVAFRPLIRQRSDMTPEEIQNFETLLDSIGFELDHPELIYAPALAIRATLPEPLAGEDSYIIHFGDIETADIIWGGASGTGAPIEISVLLTPIHIVKLTQGEPLQLTAIRSLDDGNSEALFGLGLTPVNQTSATQSLLAYMATQMPEDLKLLVPPRDY
;
A
#
# COMPACT_ATOMS: atom_id res chain seq x y z
N MET A 1 -71.83 -32.85 -7.56
CA MET A 1 -72.74 -32.76 -8.73
C MET A 1 -71.89 -32.60 -9.97
N ASN A 2 -71.86 -33.67 -10.76
CA ASN A 2 -71.65 -33.80 -12.22
C ASN A 2 -70.44 -33.15 -12.92
N ASP A 3 -69.49 -34.03 -13.27
CA ASP A 3 -68.84 -34.19 -14.61
C ASP A 3 -69.83 -34.00 -15.80
N PRO A 4 -69.41 -34.04 -17.09
CA PRO A 4 -68.23 -33.51 -17.79
C PRO A 4 -68.62 -32.93 -19.19
N CYS A 5 -67.61 -32.61 -20.01
CA CYS A 5 -67.55 -32.67 -21.49
C CYS A 5 -68.82 -32.82 -22.34
N ASP A 6 -68.94 -31.97 -23.37
CA ASP A 6 -69.13 -32.40 -24.78
C ASP A 6 -69.15 -31.14 -25.69
N ARG A 7 -68.64 -31.06 -26.93
CA ARG A 7 -67.84 -31.94 -27.82
C ARG A 7 -67.64 -31.17 -29.17
N PRO A 8 -67.26 -31.76 -30.32
CA PRO A 8 -65.96 -31.53 -30.96
C PRO A 8 -66.08 -31.12 -32.46
N ARG A 9 -64.92 -31.01 -33.16
CA ARG A 9 -64.63 -31.36 -34.58
C ARG A 9 -63.41 -30.54 -35.01
N GLN A 10 -62.18 -31.03 -34.88
CA GLN A 10 -61.48 -31.94 -35.81
C GLN A 10 -61.87 -31.74 -37.29
N ILE A 11 -60.90 -31.27 -38.08
CA ILE A 11 -60.51 -31.84 -39.39
C ILE A 11 -59.10 -31.36 -39.76
N LEU A 12 -58.18 -32.35 -39.84
CA LEU A 12 -56.95 -32.50 -40.65
C LEU A 12 -55.92 -31.35 -40.76
N GLY A 13 -54.60 -31.55 -40.64
CA GLY A 13 -53.82 -32.78 -40.54
C GLY A 13 -52.30 -32.52 -40.61
N LYS A 14 -51.56 -33.36 -39.87
CA LYS A 14 -50.16 -33.82 -40.09
C LYS A 14 -49.09 -32.82 -40.58
N ALA A 15 -48.22 -32.41 -39.66
CA ALA A 15 -46.76 -32.54 -39.81
C ALA A 15 -46.03 -32.36 -38.46
N LYS A 16 -45.36 -33.44 -38.00
CA LYS A 16 -44.13 -33.48 -37.16
C LYS A 16 -44.10 -32.54 -35.93
N GLN A 17 -44.43 -32.95 -34.71
CA GLN A 17 -43.67 -33.84 -33.81
C GLN A 17 -42.13 -33.80 -33.99
N LEU A 18 -41.42 -33.54 -32.86
CA LEU A 18 -39.97 -33.30 -32.66
C LEU A 18 -39.51 -31.84 -32.73
N ARG A 19 -39.79 -31.05 -31.68
CA ARG A 19 -38.95 -29.92 -31.20
C ARG A 19 -39.53 -29.36 -29.89
N ARG A 20 -39.47 -30.12 -28.80
CA ARG A 20 -39.77 -29.64 -27.43
C ARG A 20 -39.13 -30.61 -26.44
N SER A 21 -37.83 -30.43 -26.15
CA SER A 21 -37.15 -30.94 -24.94
C SER A 21 -35.65 -30.58 -24.91
N TRP A 22 -35.24 -29.33 -25.19
CA TRP A 22 -33.81 -28.93 -25.06
C TRP A 22 -33.61 -27.45 -24.68
N LEU A 23 -34.52 -26.84 -23.90
CA LEU A 23 -34.39 -25.42 -23.52
C LEU A 23 -34.57 -25.14 -22.02
N LEU A 24 -34.57 -26.16 -21.16
CA LEU A 24 -34.69 -25.99 -19.70
C LEU A 24 -33.54 -26.56 -18.88
N THR A 25 -32.46 -27.01 -19.52
CA THR A 25 -31.21 -27.44 -18.86
C THR A 25 -30.02 -26.50 -19.10
N ALA A 26 -30.17 -25.45 -19.93
CA ALA A 26 -29.11 -24.48 -20.18
C ALA A 26 -29.11 -23.27 -19.22
N ALA A 27 -30.19 -23.07 -18.45
CA ALA A 27 -30.36 -21.89 -17.60
C ALA A 27 -29.96 -22.09 -16.12
N LEU A 28 -29.54 -23.30 -15.73
CA LEU A 28 -29.10 -23.59 -14.36
C LEU A 28 -27.64 -24.06 -14.25
N ALA A 29 -26.92 -24.17 -15.39
CA ALA A 29 -25.49 -24.48 -15.42
C ALA A 29 -24.59 -23.23 -15.51
N ALA A 30 -25.17 -22.03 -15.71
CA ALA A 30 -24.43 -20.77 -15.78
C ALA A 30 -24.26 -20.05 -14.41
N LEU A 31 -24.75 -20.65 -13.32
CA LEU A 31 -24.61 -20.13 -11.95
C LEU A 31 -23.48 -20.81 -11.15
N LEU A 32 -22.58 -21.51 -11.85
CA LEU A 32 -21.32 -22.05 -11.32
C LEU A 32 -20.12 -21.61 -12.16
N ALA A 33 -20.18 -20.42 -12.78
CA ALA A 33 -18.95 -19.69 -13.06
C ALA A 33 -18.38 -19.28 -11.70
N LYS A 34 -17.60 -20.18 -11.09
CA LYS A 34 -16.68 -19.80 -10.03
C LYS A 34 -15.91 -18.57 -10.55
N PRO A 35 -15.69 -17.52 -9.76
CA PRO A 35 -14.68 -16.55 -10.13
C PRO A 35 -13.40 -17.36 -10.32
N LEU A 36 -12.88 -17.42 -11.55
CA LEU A 36 -11.50 -17.83 -11.73
C LEU A 36 -10.70 -16.73 -11.05
N MET A 37 -10.32 -16.99 -9.78
CA MET A 37 -9.04 -16.50 -9.31
C MET A 37 -8.05 -16.91 -10.41
N GLY A 38 -7.28 -15.96 -10.94
CA GLY A 38 -6.20 -16.29 -11.87
C GLY A 38 -5.43 -17.45 -11.25
N ILE A 39 -5.42 -18.59 -11.94
CA ILE A 39 -4.85 -19.83 -11.41
C ILE A 39 -3.37 -19.50 -11.25
N ALA A 40 -2.92 -19.33 -10.00
CA ALA A 40 -1.51 -19.41 -9.66
C ALA A 40 -0.97 -20.66 -10.37
N GLN A 41 0.06 -20.53 -11.20
CA GLN A 41 0.56 -21.70 -11.92
C GLN A 41 0.92 -22.79 -10.92
N ASP A 42 0.43 -24.01 -11.14
CA ASP A 42 0.66 -25.13 -10.23
C ASP A 42 2.14 -25.52 -10.14
N THR A 43 2.95 -25.08 -11.11
CA THR A 43 4.39 -25.32 -11.16
C THR A 43 5.17 -24.02 -11.24
N PRO A 44 6.29 -23.88 -10.52
CA PRO A 44 7.17 -22.73 -10.65
C PRO A 44 7.76 -22.63 -12.07
N PRO A 45 8.05 -21.42 -12.56
CA PRO A 45 8.81 -21.24 -13.80
C PRO A 45 10.20 -21.90 -13.75
N ASP A 46 10.71 -22.34 -14.90
CA ASP A 46 11.95 -23.12 -15.00
C ASP A 46 13.19 -22.44 -14.37
N GLY A 47 13.25 -21.11 -14.29
CA GLY A 47 14.35 -20.34 -13.69
C GLY A 47 14.14 -19.95 -12.22
N PHE A 48 12.99 -20.24 -11.64
CA PHE A 48 12.61 -19.76 -10.31
C PHE A 48 13.52 -20.28 -9.21
N ALA A 49 13.84 -21.58 -9.22
CA ALA A 49 14.60 -22.21 -8.15
C ALA A 49 16.02 -21.65 -8.03
N ASP A 50 16.74 -21.56 -9.15
CA ASP A 50 18.11 -21.05 -9.19
C ASP A 50 18.17 -19.58 -8.76
N LEU A 51 17.21 -18.77 -9.21
CA LEU A 51 17.12 -17.36 -8.87
C LEU A 51 16.86 -17.15 -7.38
N GLU A 52 15.94 -17.90 -6.78
CA GLU A 52 15.62 -17.74 -5.35
C GLU A 52 16.72 -18.28 -4.43
N LEU A 53 17.48 -19.30 -4.87
CA LEU A 53 18.72 -19.71 -4.20
C LEU A 53 19.77 -18.60 -4.27
N GLU A 54 20.00 -18.00 -5.44
CA GLU A 54 20.94 -16.90 -5.61
C GLU A 54 20.54 -15.66 -4.78
N ARG A 55 19.28 -15.24 -4.85
CA ARG A 55 18.72 -14.17 -4.02
C ARG A 55 18.99 -14.44 -2.54
N SER A 56 18.73 -15.66 -2.08
CA SER A 56 18.91 -16.03 -0.68
C SER A 56 20.37 -15.88 -0.22
N ARG A 57 21.34 -16.21 -1.08
CA ARG A 57 22.77 -15.98 -0.80
C ARG A 57 23.10 -14.48 -0.77
N LEU A 58 22.63 -13.73 -1.76
CA LEU A 58 22.86 -12.29 -1.90
C LEU A 58 22.28 -11.50 -0.72
N CYS A 59 21.16 -11.94 -0.15
CA CYS A 59 20.50 -11.24 0.93
C CYS A 59 21.18 -11.35 2.29
N VAL A 60 22.02 -12.36 2.53
CA VAL A 60 22.71 -12.50 3.83
C VAL A 60 23.56 -11.28 4.18
N PRO A 61 24.54 -10.84 3.36
CA PRO A 61 25.35 -9.67 3.70
C PRO A 61 24.53 -8.37 3.78
N VAL A 62 23.49 -8.23 2.95
CA VAL A 62 22.59 -7.07 2.95
C VAL A 62 21.82 -6.98 4.27
N LEU A 63 21.16 -8.07 4.67
CA LEU A 63 20.36 -8.12 5.90
C LEU A 63 21.23 -7.93 7.15
N VAL A 64 22.46 -8.45 7.17
CA VAL A 64 23.42 -8.20 8.26
C VAL A 64 23.75 -6.71 8.40
N GLN A 65 23.92 -5.99 7.30
CA GLN A 65 24.19 -4.54 7.32
C GLN A 65 22.94 -3.75 7.76
N LEU A 66 21.77 -4.12 7.26
CA LEU A 66 20.49 -3.52 7.67
C LEU A 66 20.22 -3.71 9.16
N ASP A 67 20.47 -4.90 9.70
CA ASP A 67 20.33 -5.16 11.14
C ASP A 67 21.27 -4.28 11.97
N ALA A 68 22.52 -4.15 11.54
CA ALA A 68 23.50 -3.31 12.21
C ALA A 68 23.08 -1.84 12.19
N LEU A 69 22.53 -1.35 11.07
CA LEU A 69 21.98 0.01 11.00
C LEU A 69 20.74 0.15 11.90
N ASN A 70 19.81 -0.80 11.86
CA ASN A 70 18.58 -0.76 12.65
C ASN A 70 18.88 -0.73 14.15
N LEU A 71 19.86 -1.51 14.62
CA LEU A 71 20.34 -1.47 16.01
C LEU A 71 20.89 -0.10 16.42
N ARG A 72 21.47 0.66 15.49
CA ARG A 72 21.95 2.03 15.74
C ARG A 72 20.83 3.07 15.69
N LEU A 73 19.83 2.88 14.84
CA LEU A 73 18.69 3.79 14.70
C LEU A 73 17.64 3.61 15.81
N GLN A 74 17.49 2.40 16.34
CA GLN A 74 16.45 2.07 17.32
C GLN A 74 16.43 3.01 18.56
N PRO A 75 17.56 3.36 19.19
CA PRO A 75 17.58 4.32 20.29
C PRO A 75 17.09 5.72 19.90
N LEU A 76 17.40 6.18 18.69
CA LEU A 76 16.95 7.48 18.16
C LEU A 76 15.44 7.48 17.90
N GLY A 77 14.90 6.36 17.41
CA GLY A 77 13.45 6.16 17.27
C GLY A 77 12.72 6.28 18.60
N PHE A 78 13.20 5.58 19.65
CA PHE A 78 12.62 5.70 20.99
C PHE A 78 12.71 7.13 21.55
N ARG A 79 13.83 7.82 21.30
CA ARG A 79 14.01 9.21 21.73
C ARG A 79 13.05 10.17 21.01
N THR A 80 12.84 9.97 19.72
CA THR A 80 11.90 10.78 18.91
C THR A 80 10.48 10.64 19.43
N GLU A 81 10.01 9.41 19.64
CA GLU A 81 8.67 9.16 20.18
C GLU A 81 8.50 9.73 21.59
N ARG A 82 9.53 9.63 22.42
CA ARG A 82 9.53 10.23 23.76
C ARG A 82 9.38 11.76 23.70
N LEU A 83 10.15 12.42 22.85
CA LEU A 83 10.10 13.88 22.69
C LEU A 83 8.76 14.35 22.08
N ARG A 84 8.17 13.61 21.15
CA ARG A 84 6.82 13.90 20.62
C ARG A 84 5.75 13.86 21.71
N ARG A 85 5.77 12.84 22.58
CA ARG A 85 4.84 12.75 23.73
C ARG A 85 5.03 13.92 24.69
N ILE A 86 6.28 14.32 24.94
CA ILE A 86 6.60 15.49 25.76
C ILE A 86 6.06 16.77 25.12
N ALA A 87 6.27 16.97 23.82
CA ALA A 87 5.75 18.13 23.10
C ALA A 87 4.22 18.23 23.16
N ALA A 88 3.53 17.09 22.98
CA ALA A 88 2.08 17.02 23.12
C ALA A 88 1.62 17.40 24.54
N ALA A 89 2.27 16.88 25.58
CA ALA A 89 1.96 17.23 26.97
C ALA A 89 2.19 18.71 27.28
N ILE A 90 3.26 19.31 26.75
CA ILE A 90 3.50 20.77 26.88
C ILE A 90 2.37 21.57 26.23
N ALA A 91 1.89 21.15 25.06
CA ALA A 91 0.86 21.86 24.32
C ALA A 91 -0.47 21.96 25.09
N ILE A 92 -0.79 20.93 25.89
CA ILE A 92 -2.01 20.88 26.72
C ILE A 92 -1.76 21.11 28.21
N GLU A 93 -0.52 21.46 28.60
CA GLU A 93 -0.11 21.68 29.99
C GLU A 93 -0.36 20.46 30.92
N ASP A 94 -0.22 19.25 30.38
CA ASP A 94 -0.45 18.01 31.14
C ASP A 94 0.69 17.70 32.12
N ARG A 95 0.43 17.99 33.40
CA ARG A 95 1.39 17.78 34.49
C ARG A 95 1.55 16.33 34.93
N THR A 96 0.67 15.42 34.50
CA THR A 96 0.77 14.00 34.90
C THR A 96 2.06 13.36 34.39
N LEU A 97 2.66 13.93 33.34
CA LEU A 97 3.93 13.49 32.77
C LEU A 97 5.14 13.73 33.68
N MET A 98 5.08 14.70 34.61
CA MET A 98 6.24 15.20 35.38
C MET A 98 7.06 14.12 36.10
N ASP A 99 6.37 13.16 36.72
CA ASP A 99 7.03 12.10 37.51
C ASP A 99 7.74 11.07 36.62
N SER A 100 7.39 11.01 35.33
CA SER A 100 8.03 10.13 34.37
C SER A 100 9.25 10.74 33.68
N LEU A 101 9.51 12.05 33.85
CA LEU A 101 10.60 12.75 33.17
C LEU A 101 11.97 12.31 33.69
N ASN A 102 12.87 11.98 32.78
CA ASN A 102 14.22 11.54 33.07
C ASN A 102 15.11 12.72 33.44
N ALA A 103 15.48 12.85 34.72
CA ALA A 103 16.34 13.93 35.20
C ALA A 103 17.77 13.89 34.65
N SER A 104 18.22 12.75 34.07
CA SER A 104 19.53 12.62 33.45
C SER A 104 19.56 13.10 31.99
N ASP A 105 18.40 13.24 31.33
CA ASP A 105 18.30 13.88 30.02
C ASP A 105 18.09 15.39 30.21
N SER A 106 18.95 16.21 29.59
CA SER A 106 18.93 17.66 29.76
C SER A 106 17.63 18.31 29.26
N THR A 107 17.03 17.77 28.20
CA THR A 107 15.80 18.30 27.61
C THR A 107 14.61 17.95 28.50
N GLU A 108 14.52 16.70 28.98
CA GLU A 108 13.48 16.29 29.92
C GLU A 108 13.59 17.02 31.27
N ALA A 109 14.81 17.25 31.77
CA ALA A 109 15.04 18.05 32.97
C ALA A 109 14.55 19.51 32.80
N ALA A 110 14.85 20.14 31.66
CA ALA A 110 14.37 21.48 31.35
C ALA A 110 12.83 21.56 31.27
N VAL A 111 12.18 20.54 30.70
CA VAL A 111 10.72 20.44 30.65
C VAL A 111 10.13 20.30 32.05
N ARG A 112 10.77 19.48 32.91
CA ARG A 112 10.35 19.32 34.30
C ARG A 112 10.42 20.65 35.06
N ASP A 113 11.51 21.38 34.90
CA ASP A 113 11.70 22.69 35.53
C ASP A 113 10.68 23.72 35.02
N TRP A 114 10.38 23.68 33.72
CA TRP A 114 9.32 24.50 33.13
C TRP A 114 7.95 24.20 33.76
N PHE A 115 7.54 22.93 33.88
CA PHE A 115 6.26 22.57 34.50
C PHE A 115 6.16 23.06 35.96
N ILE A 116 7.26 22.97 36.72
CA ILE A 116 7.32 23.49 38.10
C ILE A 116 7.13 25.01 38.11
N SER A 117 7.81 25.72 37.22
CA SER A 117 7.73 27.18 37.10
C SER A 117 6.33 27.64 36.66
N ASP A 118 5.78 27.03 35.61
CA ASP A 118 4.42 27.29 35.13
C ASP A 118 3.38 27.02 36.23
N GLY A 119 3.58 25.99 37.06
CA GLY A 119 2.75 25.72 38.23
C GLY A 119 2.75 26.78 39.30
N ARG A 120 3.83 27.57 39.42
CA ARG A 120 3.87 28.73 40.31
C ARG A 120 3.17 29.91 39.65
N LEU A 121 3.45 30.18 38.37
CA LEU A 121 2.82 31.27 37.61
C LEU A 121 1.29 31.11 37.52
N ALA A 122 0.81 29.90 37.24
CA ALA A 122 -0.62 29.60 37.17
C ALA A 122 -1.34 29.88 38.49
N ARG A 123 -0.73 29.50 39.63
CA ARG A 123 -1.29 29.79 40.97
C ARG A 123 -1.32 31.28 41.26
N SER A 124 -0.22 31.99 40.99
CA SER A 124 -0.16 33.44 41.17
C SER A 124 -1.15 34.18 40.26
N PHE A 125 -1.40 33.69 39.05
CA PHE A 125 -2.42 34.25 38.16
C PHE A 125 -3.83 34.08 38.74
N LEU A 126 -4.17 32.88 39.26
CA LEU A 126 -5.46 32.65 39.90
C LEU A 126 -5.68 33.53 41.15
N GLU A 127 -4.61 33.85 41.87
CA GLU A 127 -4.67 34.71 43.08
C GLU A 127 -4.76 36.20 42.77
N THR A 128 -4.10 36.66 41.70
CA THR A 128 -3.90 38.10 41.43
C THR A 128 -4.65 38.63 40.21
N ASN A 129 -5.08 37.75 39.30
CA ASN A 129 -5.67 38.05 38.00
C ASN A 129 -4.83 39.00 37.12
N GLN A 130 -3.50 38.96 37.28
CA GLN A 130 -2.58 39.81 36.51
C GLN A 130 -2.31 39.25 35.11
N GLN A 131 -2.75 39.97 34.06
CA GLN A 131 -2.57 39.56 32.67
C GLN A 131 -1.09 39.38 32.25
N SER A 132 -0.16 40.09 32.88
CA SER A 132 1.28 39.91 32.64
C SER A 132 1.77 38.50 32.98
N LEU A 133 1.19 37.84 34.00
CA LEU A 133 1.52 36.46 34.33
C LEU A 133 1.04 35.49 33.26
N GLN A 134 -0.15 35.72 32.69
CA GLN A 134 -0.67 34.90 31.60
C GLN A 134 0.17 35.05 30.32
N GLN A 135 0.64 36.27 30.02
CA GLN A 135 1.59 36.51 28.92
C GLN A 135 2.92 35.80 29.15
N GLN A 136 3.46 35.86 30.37
CA GLN A 136 4.70 35.17 30.73
C GLN A 136 4.58 33.65 30.54
N ARG A 137 3.47 33.04 30.98
CA ARG A 137 3.20 31.61 30.77
C ARG A 137 3.20 31.24 29.29
N ALA A 138 2.55 32.04 28.44
CA ALA A 138 2.53 31.82 27.00
C ALA A 138 3.94 31.88 26.39
N VAL A 139 4.75 32.87 26.75
CA VAL A 139 6.14 33.02 26.28
C VAL A 139 7.01 31.86 26.73
N ASP A 140 6.95 31.48 28.01
CA ASP A 140 7.75 30.38 28.54
C ASP A 140 7.35 29.03 27.94
N ARG A 141 6.05 28.83 27.66
CA ARG A 141 5.55 27.65 26.96
C ARG A 141 6.09 27.56 25.54
N GLU A 142 6.07 28.65 24.77
CA GLU A 142 6.64 28.64 23.42
C GLU A 142 8.17 28.45 23.43
N ARG A 143 8.88 28.99 24.44
CA ARG A 143 10.31 28.75 24.62
C ARG A 143 10.63 27.27 24.86
N ILE A 144 9.89 26.60 25.76
CA ILE A 144 10.16 25.17 26.05
C ILE A 144 9.77 24.29 24.87
N LYS A 145 8.69 24.62 24.13
CA LYS A 145 8.34 23.94 22.87
C LYS A 145 9.48 24.04 21.87
N GLY A 146 10.05 25.24 21.69
CA GLY A 146 11.22 25.45 20.82
C GLY A 146 12.44 24.63 21.25
N THR A 147 12.65 24.43 22.55
CA THR A 147 13.76 23.60 23.07
C THR A 147 13.57 22.12 22.74
N VAL A 148 12.35 21.60 22.92
CA VAL A 148 12.01 20.21 22.54
C VAL A 148 12.10 20.02 21.03
N GLN A 149 11.60 20.98 20.25
CA GLN A 149 11.65 20.97 18.79
C GLN A 149 13.09 20.95 18.27
N ALA A 150 13.97 21.81 18.80
CA ALA A 150 15.38 21.82 18.42
C ALA A 150 16.09 20.49 18.77
N THR A 151 15.69 19.84 19.88
CA THR A 151 16.22 18.51 20.24
C THR A 151 15.73 17.45 19.25
N LEU A 152 14.45 17.48 18.86
CA LEU A 152 13.88 16.59 17.85
C LEU A 152 14.61 16.72 16.51
N GLU A 153 14.85 17.96 16.06
CA GLU A 153 15.62 18.23 14.84
C GLU A 153 17.05 17.67 14.94
N GLY A 154 17.72 17.82 16.08
CA GLY A 154 19.04 17.21 16.31
C GLY A 154 19.04 15.69 16.21
N VAL A 155 18.02 15.02 16.76
CA VAL A 155 17.87 13.55 16.65
C VAL A 155 17.60 13.12 15.20
N GLN A 156 16.82 13.90 14.45
CA GLN A 156 16.56 13.65 13.03
C GLN A 156 17.83 13.77 12.19
N VAL A 157 18.65 14.80 12.43
CA VAL A 157 19.95 14.96 11.76
C VAL A 157 20.87 13.79 12.08
N GLU A 158 20.96 13.38 13.35
CA GLU A 158 21.78 12.21 13.74
C GLU A 158 21.30 10.93 13.05
N ALA A 159 19.99 10.70 12.96
CA ALA A 159 19.44 9.55 12.26
C ALA A 159 19.74 9.61 10.75
N GLN A 160 19.62 10.79 10.13
CA GLN A 160 19.94 10.99 8.72
C GLN A 160 21.43 10.74 8.44
N ASP A 161 22.34 11.24 9.28
CA ASP A 161 23.78 11.00 9.16
C ASP A 161 24.12 9.51 9.26
N LEU A 162 23.41 8.75 10.10
CA LEU A 162 23.57 7.29 10.19
C LEU A 162 23.11 6.57 8.92
N ILE A 163 21.97 7.00 8.34
CA ILE A 163 21.42 6.43 7.11
C ILE A 163 22.34 6.75 5.93
N GLU A 164 22.74 8.02 5.77
CA GLU A 164 23.65 8.45 4.70
C GLU A 164 25.02 7.80 4.83
N GLY A 165 25.53 7.67 6.07
CA GLY A 165 26.80 7.02 6.35
C GLY A 165 26.80 5.51 6.12
N ALA A 166 25.63 4.86 6.17
CA ALA A 166 25.50 3.44 5.79
C ALA A 166 25.64 3.24 4.28
N GLY A 167 25.32 4.27 3.48
CA GLY A 167 25.40 4.23 2.03
C GLY A 167 24.34 3.34 1.40
N ASP A 168 24.57 2.98 0.13
CA ASP A 168 23.74 2.02 -0.59
C ASP A 168 24.11 0.59 -0.14
N PHE A 169 23.12 -0.20 0.28
CA PHE A 169 23.30 -1.61 0.62
C PHE A 169 23.54 -2.50 -0.62
N GLY A 170 23.61 -1.89 -1.80
CA GLY A 170 23.97 -2.50 -3.07
C GLY A 170 22.75 -2.84 -3.92
N VAL A 171 23.03 -3.45 -5.07
CA VAL A 171 22.00 -3.93 -6.01
C VAL A 171 21.29 -5.14 -5.39
N GLY A 172 20.30 -4.89 -4.53
CA GLY A 172 19.61 -5.98 -3.83
C GLY A 172 18.84 -5.63 -2.56
N ASP A 173 19.03 -4.44 -1.98
CA ASP A 173 18.33 -4.03 -0.74
C ASP A 173 16.82 -4.32 -0.77
N ARG A 174 16.16 -3.80 -1.81
CA ARG A 174 14.71 -3.96 -2.01
C ARG A 174 14.29 -5.37 -2.41
N ALA A 175 15.22 -6.18 -2.94
CA ALA A 175 14.96 -7.58 -3.25
C ALA A 175 14.99 -8.47 -2.00
N CYS A 176 15.63 -8.01 -0.92
CA CYS A 176 15.79 -8.71 0.34
C CYS A 176 14.76 -8.29 1.39
N GLU A 177 14.25 -7.06 1.33
CA GLU A 177 13.21 -6.58 2.23
C GLU A 177 11.95 -7.46 2.17
N GLY A 178 11.60 -8.08 3.30
CA GLY A 178 10.42 -8.93 3.42
C GLY A 178 10.46 -10.23 2.59
N ALA A 179 11.62 -10.55 1.99
CA ALA A 179 11.83 -11.79 1.25
C ALA A 179 11.70 -13.01 2.16
N VAL A 180 11.20 -14.10 1.61
CA VAL A 180 11.27 -15.41 2.23
C VAL A 180 12.47 -16.12 1.59
N LEU A 181 13.38 -16.63 2.42
CA LEU A 181 14.69 -17.10 1.98
C LEU A 181 14.77 -18.62 1.98
N VAL A 182 15.53 -19.20 1.06
CA VAL A 182 15.80 -20.63 1.05
C VAL A 182 16.87 -20.94 2.10
N ARG A 183 16.50 -21.72 3.13
CA ARG A 183 17.32 -21.94 4.33
C ARG A 183 18.70 -22.48 4.00
N SER A 184 18.79 -23.45 3.09
CA SER A 184 20.05 -24.08 2.69
C SER A 184 21.03 -23.08 2.08
N ALA A 185 20.55 -22.17 1.23
CA ALA A 185 21.36 -21.10 0.63
C ALA A 185 21.83 -20.07 1.66
N VAL A 186 21.00 -19.73 2.65
CA VAL A 186 21.41 -18.84 3.74
C VAL A 186 22.51 -19.51 4.59
N LEU A 187 22.30 -20.76 5.00
CA LEU A 187 23.27 -21.52 5.80
C LEU A 187 24.62 -21.71 5.07
N GLU A 188 24.59 -21.86 3.75
CA GLU A 188 25.79 -21.92 2.90
C GLU A 188 26.67 -20.67 3.07
N VAL A 189 26.07 -19.47 3.00
CA VAL A 189 26.79 -18.19 3.15
C VAL A 189 27.18 -17.95 4.60
N CYS A 190 26.30 -18.27 5.54
CA CYS A 190 26.52 -18.04 6.96
C CYS A 190 27.75 -18.77 7.52
N GLY A 191 28.06 -19.97 7.02
CA GLY A 191 29.19 -20.77 7.51
C GLY A 191 29.21 -20.90 9.03
N SER A 192 30.21 -20.31 9.68
CA SER A 192 30.35 -20.27 11.15
C SER A 192 30.02 -18.91 11.78
N GLU A 193 29.54 -17.94 11.01
CA GLU A 193 29.22 -16.61 11.51
C GLU A 193 28.03 -16.62 12.49
N GLN A 194 28.04 -15.65 13.41
CA GLN A 194 26.98 -15.42 14.39
C GLN A 194 26.43 -14.01 14.17
N ASN A 195 25.24 -13.95 13.61
CA ASN A 195 24.46 -12.74 13.36
C ASN A 195 22.98 -13.12 13.33
N LEU A 196 22.08 -12.14 13.34
CA LEU A 196 20.64 -12.38 13.54
C LEU A 196 20.06 -13.32 12.49
N ILE A 197 20.36 -13.11 11.20
CA ILE A 197 19.86 -13.95 10.12
C ILE A 197 20.46 -15.37 10.16
N CYS A 198 21.77 -15.50 10.38
CA CYS A 198 22.44 -16.80 10.43
C CYS A 198 22.02 -17.63 11.65
N ASP A 199 21.78 -16.99 12.78
CA ASP A 199 21.26 -17.66 13.96
C ASP A 199 19.77 -18.04 13.79
N ALA A 200 18.99 -17.21 13.09
CA ALA A 200 17.60 -17.52 12.75
C ALA A 200 17.45 -18.66 11.73
N ALA A 201 18.42 -18.84 10.83
CA ALA A 201 18.40 -19.90 9.84
C ALA A 201 18.71 -21.31 10.39
N LYS A 202 19.38 -21.41 11.55
CA LYS A 202 19.77 -22.70 12.19
C LYS A 202 18.59 -23.56 12.67
N PRO A 203 17.60 -23.04 13.43
CA PRO A 203 16.45 -23.85 13.85
C PRO A 203 15.48 -24.11 12.69
N ALA A 204 14.94 -25.33 12.59
CA ALA A 204 13.99 -25.71 11.54
C ALA A 204 12.67 -24.90 11.57
N ASN A 205 12.26 -24.43 12.75
CA ASN A 205 11.13 -23.50 12.90
C ASN A 205 11.67 -22.18 13.45
N SER A 206 11.65 -21.13 12.64
CA SER A 206 11.98 -19.78 13.10
C SER A 206 10.75 -18.90 13.03
N ASP A 207 10.16 -18.59 14.18
CA ASP A 207 9.11 -17.55 14.31
C ASP A 207 9.75 -16.15 14.46
N GLY A 208 10.95 -15.97 13.91
CA GLY A 208 11.77 -14.76 14.05
C GLY A 208 11.46 -13.69 13.00
N ALA A 209 12.32 -12.66 12.94
CA ALA A 209 12.18 -11.57 11.98
C ALA A 209 12.35 -11.99 10.50
N TYR A 210 13.01 -13.13 10.25
CA TYR A 210 13.20 -13.71 8.92
C TYR A 210 12.31 -14.94 8.72
N ARG A 211 11.86 -15.12 7.49
CA ARG A 211 11.06 -16.27 7.06
C ARG A 211 11.90 -17.15 6.15
N PHE A 212 11.83 -18.47 6.36
CA PHE A 212 12.58 -19.43 5.56
C PHE A 212 11.68 -20.54 5.04
N VAL A 213 12.07 -21.10 3.88
CA VAL A 213 11.57 -22.36 3.32
C VAL A 213 12.72 -23.36 3.20
N GLU A 214 12.40 -24.65 3.10
CA GLU A 214 13.41 -25.71 2.97
C GLU A 214 13.87 -25.89 1.52
N SER A 215 12.96 -25.71 0.55
CA SER A 215 13.28 -25.74 -0.87
C SER A 215 12.68 -24.55 -1.64
N PRO A 216 13.22 -24.20 -2.81
CA PRO A 216 12.62 -23.15 -3.64
C PRO A 216 11.20 -23.47 -4.09
N GLU A 217 10.86 -24.74 -4.31
CA GLU A 217 9.50 -25.13 -4.72
C GLU A 217 8.46 -24.79 -3.65
N ASP A 218 8.79 -25.00 -2.37
CA ASP A 218 7.93 -24.62 -1.23
C ASP A 218 7.62 -23.13 -1.24
N LEU A 219 8.55 -22.30 -1.72
CA LEU A 219 8.35 -20.84 -1.83
C LEU A 219 7.26 -20.52 -2.86
N TRP A 220 7.22 -21.21 -3.99
CA TRP A 220 6.22 -20.95 -5.03
C TRP A 220 4.78 -21.20 -4.55
N ASP A 221 4.62 -22.20 -3.67
CA ASP A 221 3.34 -22.55 -3.05
C ASP A 221 2.90 -21.53 -1.98
N MET A 222 3.80 -20.66 -1.53
CA MET A 222 3.46 -19.61 -0.58
C MET A 222 2.66 -18.50 -1.25
N GLN A 223 1.35 -18.52 -1.01
CA GLN A 223 0.43 -17.51 -1.47
C GLN A 223 -0.12 -16.69 -0.30
N GLU A 224 -0.09 -15.37 -0.44
CA GLU A 224 -0.74 -14.45 0.50
C GLU A 224 -1.63 -13.50 -0.30
N PHE A 225 -2.90 -13.40 0.12
CA PHE A 225 -3.85 -12.45 -0.44
C PHE A 225 -4.42 -11.60 0.67
N ARG A 226 -4.47 -10.29 0.46
CA ARG A 226 -5.22 -9.37 1.32
C ARG A 226 -6.36 -8.77 0.53
N PRO A 227 -7.60 -8.81 1.06
CA PRO A 227 -8.74 -8.21 0.40
C PRO A 227 -8.58 -6.69 0.31
N TRP A 228 -9.38 -6.08 -0.56
CA TRP A 228 -9.46 -4.62 -0.65
C TRP A 228 -9.86 -4.03 0.70
N THR A 229 -9.06 -3.09 1.21
CA THR A 229 -9.34 -2.41 2.48
C THR A 229 -10.52 -1.46 2.35
N SER A 230 -11.24 -1.21 3.45
CA SER A 230 -12.24 -0.15 3.47
C SER A 230 -11.54 1.22 3.44
N PRO A 231 -11.94 2.14 2.54
CA PRO A 231 -11.35 3.47 2.50
C PRO A 231 -11.78 4.31 3.70
N GLU A 232 -10.84 5.10 4.22
CA GLU A 232 -11.10 6.15 5.22
C GLU A 232 -11.07 7.53 4.55
N PRO A 233 -11.70 8.57 5.15
CA PRO A 233 -11.61 9.94 4.64
C PRO A 233 -10.17 10.47 4.58
N LEU A 234 -9.97 11.59 3.88
CA LEU A 234 -8.69 12.29 3.89
C LEU A 234 -8.41 12.86 5.28
N GLN A 235 -7.16 12.77 5.71
CA GLN A 235 -6.67 13.34 6.95
C GLN A 235 -5.22 13.80 6.82
N VAL A 236 -4.75 14.61 7.76
CA VAL A 236 -3.32 14.95 7.86
C VAL A 236 -2.59 13.81 8.57
N GLY A 237 -1.63 13.20 7.88
CA GLY A 237 -0.76 12.17 8.40
C GLY A 237 0.27 12.70 9.41
N PRO A 238 1.01 11.80 10.08
CA PRO A 238 2.00 12.16 11.10
C PRO A 238 3.17 13.03 10.58
N ASP A 239 3.42 12.99 9.28
CA ASP A 239 4.44 13.76 8.54
C ASP A 239 3.89 15.08 7.98
N GLY A 240 2.62 15.41 8.24
CA GLY A 240 1.94 16.59 7.73
C GLY A 240 1.42 16.45 6.30
N GLN A 241 1.57 15.28 5.66
CA GLN A 241 1.04 15.02 4.31
C GLN A 241 -0.42 14.57 4.35
N LEU A 242 -1.11 14.62 3.21
CA LEU A 242 -2.45 14.05 3.08
C LEU A 242 -2.38 12.52 3.03
N ASP A 243 -3.10 11.87 3.93
CA ASP A 243 -3.24 10.41 4.00
C ASP A 243 -4.73 10.01 3.99
N GLY A 244 -5.00 8.71 3.85
CA GLY A 244 -6.34 8.17 3.69
C GLY A 244 -6.83 8.18 2.25
N ALA A 245 -8.15 8.23 2.07
CA ALA A 245 -8.85 8.19 0.78
C ALA A 245 -8.31 7.14 -0.19
N SER A 246 -7.96 5.95 0.31
CA SER A 246 -7.42 4.89 -0.51
C SER A 246 -8.00 3.55 -0.08
N THR A 247 -8.16 2.66 -1.05
CA THR A 247 -8.41 1.24 -0.81
C THR A 247 -7.28 0.44 -1.44
N VAL A 248 -6.72 -0.50 -0.67
CA VAL A 248 -5.50 -1.22 -1.03
C VAL A 248 -5.79 -2.72 -1.02
N THR A 249 -5.26 -3.41 -2.01
CA THR A 249 -5.26 -4.87 -2.11
C THR A 249 -3.84 -5.37 -2.32
N PHE A 250 -3.58 -6.62 -1.95
CA PHE A 250 -2.26 -7.23 -2.04
C PHE A 250 -2.37 -8.69 -2.46
N ALA A 251 -1.46 -9.11 -3.34
CA ALA A 251 -1.22 -10.51 -3.64
C ALA A 251 0.28 -10.79 -3.62
N ARG A 252 0.63 -12.00 -3.20
CA ARG A 252 1.99 -12.52 -3.21
C ARG A 252 1.97 -13.98 -3.62
N GLN A 253 2.97 -14.34 -4.41
CA GLN A 253 3.32 -15.72 -4.73
C GLN A 253 4.83 -15.86 -4.63
N GLY A 254 5.32 -16.64 -3.66
CA GLY A 254 6.74 -16.70 -3.34
C GLY A 254 7.31 -15.34 -2.95
N ASN A 255 8.31 -14.85 -3.68
CA ASN A 255 8.86 -13.50 -3.51
C ASN A 255 8.32 -12.48 -4.51
N LEU A 256 7.42 -12.89 -5.42
CA LEU A 256 6.64 -11.96 -6.24
C LEU A 256 5.55 -11.34 -5.36
N ALA A 257 5.53 -10.02 -5.28
CA ALA A 257 4.52 -9.29 -4.51
C ALA A 257 3.95 -8.15 -5.35
N LEU A 258 2.63 -7.99 -5.31
CA LEU A 258 1.89 -6.94 -5.98
C LEU A 258 0.96 -6.27 -4.97
N SER A 259 1.14 -4.97 -4.78
CA SER A 259 0.25 -4.10 -4.04
C SER A 259 -0.38 -3.10 -4.99
N VAL A 260 -1.71 -2.99 -4.94
CA VAL A 260 -2.44 -2.01 -5.74
C VAL A 260 -3.35 -1.20 -4.83
N ALA A 261 -3.21 0.12 -4.91
CA ALA A 261 -4.05 1.07 -4.21
C ALA A 261 -4.88 1.87 -5.21
N PHE A 262 -6.20 1.80 -5.09
CA PHE A 262 -7.10 2.74 -5.75
C PHE A 262 -7.25 3.97 -4.86
N ARG A 263 -6.88 5.14 -5.39
CA ARG A 263 -6.78 6.40 -4.64
C ARG A 263 -6.95 7.61 -5.55
N PRO A 264 -7.30 8.80 -5.02
CA PRO A 264 -7.16 10.04 -5.77
C PRO A 264 -5.68 10.37 -5.95
N LEU A 265 -5.27 10.63 -7.18
CA LEU A 265 -4.01 11.28 -7.48
C LEU A 265 -4.21 12.79 -7.34
N ILE A 266 -3.81 13.35 -6.20
CA ILE A 266 -3.91 14.79 -5.92
C ILE A 266 -2.61 15.47 -6.39
N ARG A 267 -2.73 16.57 -7.13
CA ARG A 267 -1.60 17.32 -7.68
C ARG A 267 -1.81 18.82 -7.49
N GLN A 268 -0.72 19.56 -7.30
CA GLN A 268 -0.74 21.01 -7.38
C GLN A 268 -0.79 21.45 -8.84
N ARG A 269 -1.71 22.37 -9.15
CA ARG A 269 -1.86 22.93 -10.50
C ARG A 269 -0.62 23.70 -10.95
N SER A 270 0.17 24.25 -10.01
CA SER A 270 1.45 24.93 -10.31
C SER A 270 2.52 23.99 -10.87
N ASP A 271 2.42 22.69 -10.57
CA ASP A 271 3.41 21.68 -10.92
C ASP A 271 2.98 20.88 -12.18
N MET A 272 1.99 21.41 -12.91
CA MET A 272 1.38 20.76 -14.05
C MET A 272 1.38 21.70 -15.26
N THR A 273 1.55 21.12 -16.43
CA THR A 273 1.33 21.80 -17.71
C THR A 273 -0.19 22.02 -17.94
N PRO A 274 -0.57 22.99 -18.79
CA PRO A 274 -1.98 23.19 -19.14
C PRO A 274 -2.64 21.96 -19.74
N GLU A 275 -1.89 21.14 -20.49
CA GLU A 275 -2.36 19.88 -21.08
C GLU A 275 -2.66 18.83 -20.01
N GLU A 276 -1.78 18.68 -19.02
CA GLU A 276 -2.02 17.77 -17.88
C GLU A 276 -3.24 18.20 -17.07
N ILE A 277 -3.42 19.50 -16.84
CA ILE A 277 -4.61 20.03 -16.16
C ILE A 277 -5.87 19.69 -16.97
N GLN A 278 -5.87 19.96 -18.27
CA GLN A 278 -7.00 19.65 -19.14
C GLN A 278 -7.33 18.15 -19.18
N ASN A 279 -6.33 17.27 -19.12
CA ASN A 279 -6.53 15.82 -19.05
C ASN A 279 -7.26 15.40 -17.77
N PHE A 280 -6.89 15.98 -16.62
CA PHE A 280 -7.60 15.73 -15.36
C PHE A 280 -9.03 16.27 -15.41
N GLU A 281 -9.23 17.50 -15.90
CA GLU A 281 -10.56 18.12 -15.98
C GLU A 281 -11.48 17.33 -16.91
N THR A 282 -10.99 16.92 -18.08
CA THR A 282 -11.74 16.08 -19.03
C THR A 282 -12.14 14.74 -18.41
N LEU A 283 -11.24 14.14 -17.62
CA LEU A 283 -11.53 12.90 -16.91
C LEU A 283 -12.61 13.11 -15.86
N LEU A 284 -12.47 14.13 -15.00
CA LEU A 284 -13.44 14.46 -13.96
C LEU A 284 -14.83 14.74 -14.55
N ASP A 285 -14.90 15.53 -15.62
CA ASP A 285 -16.14 15.83 -16.35
C ASP A 285 -16.78 14.53 -16.87
N SER A 286 -15.98 13.62 -17.43
CA SER A 286 -16.48 12.36 -17.99
C SER A 286 -17.08 11.41 -16.95
N ILE A 287 -16.70 11.54 -15.68
CA ILE A 287 -17.23 10.76 -14.56
C ILE A 287 -18.20 11.58 -13.67
N GLY A 288 -18.47 12.83 -14.04
CA GLY A 288 -19.40 13.72 -13.33
C GLY A 288 -18.88 14.20 -11.97
N PHE A 289 -17.57 14.29 -11.79
CA PHE A 289 -16.96 14.79 -10.57
C PHE A 289 -16.73 16.29 -10.68
N GLU A 290 -17.12 17.04 -9.65
CA GLU A 290 -16.92 18.48 -9.57
C GLU A 290 -15.85 18.79 -8.51
N LEU A 291 -14.88 19.65 -8.86
CA LEU A 291 -13.89 20.16 -7.93
C LEU A 291 -13.64 21.65 -8.20
N ASP A 292 -14.00 22.46 -7.22
CA ASP A 292 -13.70 23.90 -7.22
C ASP A 292 -12.58 24.17 -6.21
N HIS A 293 -11.34 23.82 -6.58
CA HIS A 293 -10.14 24.12 -5.80
C HIS A 293 -9.12 24.85 -6.69
N PRO A 294 -8.69 26.08 -6.34
CA PRO A 294 -7.85 26.91 -7.21
C PRO A 294 -6.41 26.40 -7.33
N GLU A 295 -5.89 25.74 -6.30
CA GLU A 295 -4.48 25.29 -6.26
C GLU A 295 -4.29 23.79 -6.58
N LEU A 296 -5.35 22.99 -6.48
CA LEU A 296 -5.28 21.53 -6.51
C LEU A 296 -6.21 20.97 -7.57
N ILE A 297 -5.84 19.82 -8.10
CA ILE A 297 -6.70 18.98 -8.91
C ILE A 297 -6.49 17.51 -8.49
N TYR A 298 -7.52 16.69 -8.62
CA TYR A 298 -7.39 15.26 -8.39
C TYR A 298 -8.06 14.44 -9.47
N ALA A 299 -7.68 13.18 -9.60
CA ALA A 299 -8.34 12.21 -10.48
C ALA A 299 -8.23 10.80 -9.89
N PRO A 300 -9.18 9.89 -10.17
CA PRO A 300 -9.04 8.49 -9.78
C PRO A 300 -7.84 7.82 -10.44
N ALA A 301 -7.02 7.13 -9.65
CA ALA A 301 -5.80 6.49 -10.11
C ALA A 301 -5.54 5.16 -9.41
N LEU A 302 -4.72 4.31 -10.03
CA LEU A 302 -4.08 3.18 -9.38
C LEU A 302 -2.63 3.53 -9.06
N ALA A 303 -2.27 3.48 -7.78
CA ALA A 303 -0.88 3.39 -7.36
C ALA A 303 -0.50 1.91 -7.27
N ILE A 304 0.47 1.50 -8.07
CA ILE A 304 0.90 0.12 -8.22
C ILE A 304 2.32 0.02 -7.68
N ARG A 305 2.53 -0.98 -6.81
CA ARG A 305 3.84 -1.40 -6.36
C ARG A 305 4.01 -2.87 -6.62
N ALA A 306 5.09 -3.26 -7.30
CA ALA A 306 5.42 -4.66 -7.47
C ALA A 306 6.90 -4.92 -7.22
N THR A 307 7.18 -5.94 -6.42
CA THR A 307 8.52 -6.49 -6.25
C THR A 307 8.68 -7.60 -7.26
N LEU A 308 9.40 -7.31 -8.34
CA LEU A 308 9.66 -8.25 -9.42
C LEU A 308 11.15 -8.60 -9.44
N PRO A 309 11.50 -9.89 -9.35
CA PRO A 309 12.85 -10.38 -9.56
C PRO A 309 13.44 -10.00 -10.93
N GLU A 310 14.70 -10.38 -11.15
CA GLU A 310 15.17 -10.63 -12.51
C GLU A 310 14.24 -11.63 -13.22
N PRO A 311 14.16 -11.62 -14.56
CA PRO A 311 13.19 -12.43 -15.29
C PRO A 311 13.21 -13.90 -14.83
N LEU A 312 12.08 -14.40 -14.32
CA LEU A 312 11.96 -15.73 -13.73
C LEU A 312 11.83 -16.83 -14.80
N ALA A 313 11.25 -16.46 -15.93
CA ALA A 313 10.84 -17.34 -17.00
C ALA A 313 11.38 -16.86 -18.35
N GLY A 314 12.28 -15.87 -18.40
CA GLY A 314 12.72 -15.26 -19.65
C GLY A 314 11.66 -14.37 -20.30
N GLU A 315 10.81 -13.76 -19.47
CA GLU A 315 9.98 -12.62 -19.86
C GLU A 315 10.86 -11.44 -20.29
N ASP A 316 10.34 -10.61 -21.19
CA ASP A 316 10.95 -9.33 -21.56
C ASP A 316 10.15 -8.14 -21.02
N SER A 317 8.90 -8.36 -20.61
CA SER A 317 8.00 -7.31 -20.15
C SER A 317 6.98 -7.82 -19.14
N TYR A 318 6.41 -6.89 -18.39
CA TYR A 318 5.28 -7.11 -17.51
C TYR A 318 4.14 -6.18 -17.92
N ILE A 319 2.91 -6.69 -17.83
CA ILE A 319 1.71 -5.90 -18.07
C ILE A 319 0.74 -6.03 -16.91
N ILE A 320 0.00 -4.96 -16.66
CA ILE A 320 -1.12 -4.94 -15.71
C ILE A 320 -2.40 -4.71 -16.49
N HIS A 321 -3.36 -5.61 -16.32
CA HIS A 321 -4.57 -5.62 -17.15
C HIS A 321 -5.80 -6.13 -16.40
N PHE A 322 -6.96 -5.79 -16.97
CA PHE A 322 -8.22 -6.49 -16.69
C PHE A 322 -8.47 -7.59 -17.73
N GLY A 323 -9.22 -8.60 -17.33
CA GLY A 323 -9.67 -9.68 -18.22
C GLY A 323 -8.56 -10.64 -18.63
N ASP A 324 -8.91 -11.59 -19.48
CA ASP A 324 -8.00 -12.61 -19.98
C ASP A 324 -6.95 -12.03 -20.94
N ILE A 325 -5.76 -12.65 -20.99
CA ILE A 325 -4.62 -12.11 -21.73
C ILE A 325 -4.89 -11.89 -23.22
N GLU A 326 -5.69 -12.76 -23.85
CA GLU A 326 -6.04 -12.70 -25.27
C GLU A 326 -6.88 -11.46 -25.63
N THR A 327 -7.58 -10.89 -24.64
CA THR A 327 -8.45 -9.72 -24.78
C THR A 327 -8.14 -8.66 -23.73
N ALA A 328 -6.90 -8.64 -23.24
CA ALA A 328 -6.50 -7.84 -22.09
C ALA A 328 -6.74 -6.35 -22.31
N ASP A 329 -7.40 -5.72 -21.35
CA ASP A 329 -7.47 -4.26 -21.25
C ASP A 329 -6.26 -3.78 -20.46
N ILE A 330 -5.19 -3.42 -21.17
CA ILE A 330 -3.89 -3.10 -20.59
C ILE A 330 -3.91 -1.69 -19.98
N ILE A 331 -3.69 -1.62 -18.67
CA ILE A 331 -3.58 -0.38 -17.91
C ILE A 331 -2.15 0.15 -17.96
N TRP A 332 -1.18 -0.75 -17.92
CA TRP A 332 0.24 -0.41 -17.93
C TRP A 332 1.08 -1.57 -18.47
N GLY A 333 2.20 -1.24 -19.11
CA GLY A 333 3.23 -2.19 -19.49
C GLY A 333 4.63 -1.60 -19.29
N GLY A 334 5.59 -2.45 -18.93
CA GLY A 334 6.98 -2.06 -18.73
C GLY A 334 7.95 -3.20 -18.97
N ALA A 335 9.24 -2.85 -19.12
CA ALA A 335 10.29 -3.84 -19.33
C ALA A 335 10.55 -4.67 -18.06
N SER A 336 10.90 -5.93 -18.24
CA SER A 336 11.44 -6.80 -17.19
C SER A 336 12.93 -6.56 -16.99
N GLY A 337 13.52 -7.13 -15.92
CA GLY A 337 14.97 -7.11 -15.71
C GLY A 337 15.58 -5.72 -15.51
N THR A 338 14.80 -4.73 -15.10
CA THR A 338 15.29 -3.36 -14.84
C THR A 338 16.09 -3.26 -13.53
N GLY A 339 16.01 -4.28 -12.67
CA GLY A 339 16.60 -4.30 -11.33
C GLY A 339 15.89 -3.39 -10.32
N ALA A 340 14.85 -2.65 -10.74
CA ALA A 340 14.08 -1.76 -9.89
C ALA A 340 12.66 -2.31 -9.68
N PRO A 341 12.08 -2.18 -8.47
CA PRO A 341 10.67 -2.49 -8.27
C PRO A 341 9.81 -1.55 -9.12
N ILE A 342 8.64 -2.04 -9.51
CA ILE A 342 7.65 -1.19 -10.16
C ILE A 342 7.04 -0.31 -9.08
N GLU A 343 7.15 1.01 -9.22
CA GLU A 343 6.42 1.99 -8.41
C GLU A 343 5.85 3.06 -9.34
N ILE A 344 4.57 2.95 -9.65
CA ILE A 344 3.91 3.82 -10.64
C ILE A 344 2.55 4.30 -10.13
N SER A 345 2.08 5.41 -10.70
CA SER A 345 0.70 5.89 -10.54
C SER A 345 0.09 6.08 -11.92
N VAL A 346 -1.03 5.41 -12.18
CA VAL A 346 -1.71 5.43 -13.48
C VAL A 346 -3.10 6.02 -13.31
N LEU A 347 -3.38 7.11 -14.04
CA LEU A 347 -4.73 7.68 -14.11
C LEU A 347 -5.67 6.67 -14.75
N LEU A 348 -6.85 6.50 -14.15
CA LEU A 348 -7.84 5.58 -14.67
C LEU A 348 -8.77 6.27 -15.64
N THR A 349 -9.02 5.63 -16.78
CA THR A 349 -10.07 6.02 -17.71
C THR A 349 -11.45 5.65 -17.14
N PRO A 350 -12.55 6.21 -17.69
CA PRO A 350 -13.90 5.84 -17.26
C PRO A 350 -14.18 4.34 -17.38
N ILE A 351 -13.64 3.68 -18.41
CA ILE A 351 -13.82 2.24 -18.59
C ILE A 351 -13.10 1.45 -17.50
N HIS A 352 -11.87 1.84 -17.11
CA HIS A 352 -11.16 1.19 -16.01
C HIS A 352 -11.90 1.36 -14.67
N ILE A 353 -12.48 2.53 -14.42
CA ILE A 353 -13.29 2.81 -13.22
C ILE A 353 -14.52 1.89 -13.18
N VAL A 354 -15.22 1.74 -14.31
CA VAL A 354 -16.38 0.83 -14.43
C VAL A 354 -15.96 -0.61 -14.14
N LYS A 355 -14.85 -1.09 -14.73
CA LYS A 355 -14.33 -2.44 -14.50
C LYS A 355 -14.00 -2.70 -13.02
N LEU A 356 -13.31 -1.75 -12.37
CA LEU A 356 -12.99 -1.86 -10.94
C LEU A 356 -14.24 -1.95 -10.06
N THR A 357 -15.23 -1.09 -10.31
CA THR A 357 -16.48 -1.07 -9.52
C THR A 357 -17.36 -2.29 -9.77
N GLN A 358 -17.20 -2.97 -10.91
CA GLN A 358 -17.85 -4.25 -11.20
C GLN A 358 -17.12 -5.46 -10.59
N GLY A 359 -15.95 -5.24 -9.98
CA GLY A 359 -15.15 -6.31 -9.39
C GLY A 359 -14.39 -7.14 -10.43
N GLU A 360 -14.12 -6.58 -11.61
CA GLU A 360 -13.25 -7.27 -12.58
C GLU A 360 -11.84 -7.44 -11.97
N PRO A 361 -11.25 -8.66 -12.05
CA PRO A 361 -9.98 -8.95 -11.43
C PRO A 361 -8.85 -8.21 -12.15
N LEU A 362 -7.96 -7.62 -11.37
CA LEU A 362 -6.73 -7.01 -11.84
C LEU A 362 -5.60 -8.04 -11.75
N GLN A 363 -4.82 -8.17 -12.83
CA GLN A 363 -3.73 -9.14 -12.92
C GLN A 363 -2.45 -8.46 -13.38
N LEU A 364 -1.32 -8.92 -12.83
CA LEU A 364 0.01 -8.66 -13.36
C LEU A 364 0.45 -9.92 -14.11
N THR A 365 0.84 -9.79 -15.38
CA THR A 365 1.26 -10.92 -16.22
C THR A 365 2.64 -10.66 -16.80
N ALA A 366 3.51 -11.66 -16.71
CA ALA A 366 4.82 -11.68 -17.35
C ALA A 366 4.70 -12.14 -18.80
N ILE A 367 5.31 -11.39 -19.72
CA ILE A 367 5.16 -11.56 -21.16
C ILE A 367 6.52 -11.76 -21.80
N ARG A 368 6.56 -12.66 -22.79
CA ARG A 368 7.67 -12.78 -23.73
C ARG A 368 7.19 -12.42 -25.14
N SER A 369 7.89 -11.50 -25.78
CA SER A 369 7.69 -11.19 -27.19
C SER A 369 8.37 -12.26 -28.05
N LEU A 370 7.64 -12.73 -29.07
CA LEU A 370 8.11 -13.72 -30.03
C LEU A 370 8.54 -13.02 -31.33
N ASP A 371 9.46 -13.63 -32.07
CA ASP A 371 10.02 -13.07 -33.31
C ASP A 371 8.97 -12.85 -34.43
N ASP A 372 7.82 -13.52 -34.33
CA ASP A 372 6.69 -13.39 -35.26
C ASP A 372 5.76 -12.22 -34.91
N GLY A 373 6.09 -11.44 -33.88
CA GLY A 373 5.31 -10.31 -33.38
C GLY A 373 4.17 -10.70 -32.44
N ASN A 374 4.04 -11.99 -32.09
CA ASN A 374 3.11 -12.45 -31.06
C ASN A 374 3.73 -12.30 -29.66
N SER A 375 2.88 -12.42 -28.64
CA SER A 375 3.29 -12.40 -27.24
C SER A 375 2.79 -13.65 -26.53
N GLU A 376 3.65 -14.22 -25.69
CA GLU A 376 3.35 -15.39 -24.87
C GLU A 376 3.24 -14.98 -23.39
N ALA A 377 2.17 -15.39 -22.73
CA ALA A 377 2.01 -15.23 -21.29
C ALA A 377 2.79 -16.33 -20.56
N LEU A 378 3.74 -15.94 -19.73
CA LEU A 378 4.60 -16.90 -19.04
C LEU A 378 4.08 -17.27 -17.66
N PHE A 379 3.68 -16.29 -16.85
CA PHE A 379 3.04 -16.47 -15.54
C PHE A 379 2.28 -15.21 -15.15
N GLY A 380 1.40 -15.29 -14.15
CA GLY A 380 0.64 -14.14 -13.69
C GLY A 380 0.30 -14.19 -12.20
N LEU A 381 0.13 -13.01 -11.61
CA LEU A 381 -0.26 -12.80 -10.23
C LEU A 381 -1.58 -12.01 -10.21
N GLY A 382 -2.66 -12.69 -9.83
CA GLY A 382 -3.99 -12.09 -9.74
C GLY A 382 -4.28 -11.52 -8.36
N LEU A 383 -4.92 -10.34 -8.33
CA LEU A 383 -5.45 -9.78 -7.09
C LEU A 383 -6.81 -10.38 -6.75
N THR A 384 -7.09 -10.47 -5.45
CA THR A 384 -8.38 -10.96 -4.97
C THR A 384 -9.49 -9.92 -5.23
N PRO A 385 -10.67 -10.31 -5.74
CA PRO A 385 -11.80 -9.40 -5.91
C PRO A 385 -12.58 -9.19 -4.60
N VAL A 386 -12.17 -9.82 -3.49
CA VAL A 386 -12.86 -9.71 -2.21
C VAL A 386 -12.85 -8.27 -1.73
N ASN A 387 -14.05 -7.75 -1.40
CA ASN A 387 -14.35 -6.37 -1.03
C ASN A 387 -14.10 -5.30 -2.10
N GLN A 388 -13.67 -5.68 -3.31
CA GLN A 388 -13.31 -4.73 -4.37
C GLN A 388 -14.46 -3.78 -4.72
N THR A 389 -15.62 -4.34 -5.09
CA THR A 389 -16.80 -3.56 -5.48
C THR A 389 -17.23 -2.59 -4.39
N SER A 390 -17.37 -3.07 -3.15
CA SER A 390 -17.79 -2.22 -2.03
C SER A 390 -16.78 -1.11 -1.75
N ALA A 391 -15.48 -1.44 -1.70
CA ALA A 391 -14.45 -0.46 -1.36
C ALA A 391 -14.26 0.60 -2.45
N THR A 392 -14.22 0.19 -3.72
CA THR A 392 -14.06 1.11 -4.86
C THR A 392 -15.27 2.04 -5.02
N GLN A 393 -16.49 1.52 -4.87
CA GLN A 393 -17.71 2.34 -4.90
C GLN A 393 -17.78 3.32 -3.73
N SER A 394 -17.45 2.87 -2.51
CA SER A 394 -17.38 3.76 -1.34
C SER A 394 -16.38 4.88 -1.53
N LEU A 395 -15.18 4.57 -2.06
CA LEU A 395 -14.17 5.58 -2.32
C LEU A 395 -14.60 6.56 -3.41
N LEU A 396 -15.17 6.08 -4.53
CA LEU A 396 -15.68 6.97 -5.59
C LEU A 396 -16.80 7.88 -5.10
N ALA A 397 -17.71 7.36 -4.27
CA ALA A 397 -18.76 8.18 -3.67
C ALA A 397 -18.18 9.27 -2.76
N TYR A 398 -17.18 8.94 -1.95
CA TYR A 398 -16.46 9.91 -1.12
C TYR A 398 -15.75 10.97 -1.98
N MET A 399 -15.03 10.55 -3.02
CA MET A 399 -14.35 11.45 -3.96
C MET A 399 -15.34 12.43 -4.62
N ALA A 400 -16.48 11.93 -5.08
CA ALA A 400 -17.50 12.72 -5.76
C ALA A 400 -18.22 13.75 -4.87
N THR A 401 -18.21 13.56 -3.54
CA THR A 401 -19.10 14.32 -2.65
C THR A 401 -18.37 15.03 -1.51
N GLN A 402 -17.74 14.29 -0.60
CA GLN A 402 -17.17 14.83 0.63
C GLN A 402 -15.72 15.29 0.45
N MET A 403 -14.95 14.59 -0.40
CA MET A 403 -13.53 14.88 -0.59
C MET A 403 -13.22 16.33 -1.01
N PRO A 404 -14.00 17.00 -1.90
CA PRO A 404 -13.74 18.39 -2.25
C PRO A 404 -13.80 19.33 -1.05
N GLU A 405 -14.72 19.09 -0.12
CA GLU A 405 -14.86 19.89 1.10
C GLU A 405 -13.73 19.58 2.09
N ASP A 406 -13.38 18.30 2.26
CA ASP A 406 -12.25 17.89 3.10
C ASP A 406 -10.94 18.49 2.57
N LEU A 407 -10.73 18.51 1.26
CA LEU A 407 -9.56 19.16 0.65
C LEU A 407 -9.48 20.65 0.96
N LYS A 408 -10.59 21.40 0.84
CA LYS A 408 -10.62 22.84 1.17
C LYS A 408 -10.35 23.10 2.65
N LEU A 409 -10.72 22.18 3.54
CA LEU A 409 -10.45 22.29 4.97
C LEU A 409 -9.00 21.95 5.32
N LEU A 410 -8.45 20.89 4.71
CA LEU A 410 -7.10 20.39 4.99
C LEU A 410 -6.02 21.24 4.29
N VAL A 411 -6.33 21.78 3.12
CA VAL A 411 -5.47 22.68 2.34
C VAL A 411 -6.30 23.92 1.95
N PRO A 412 -6.46 24.89 2.87
CA PRO A 412 -7.22 26.10 2.57
C PRO A 412 -6.61 26.85 1.38
N PRO A 413 -7.42 27.28 0.40
CA PRO A 413 -6.96 28.18 -0.66
C PRO A 413 -6.31 29.41 -0.05
N ARG A 414 -5.17 29.85 -0.57
CA ARG A 414 -4.60 31.12 -0.15
C ARG A 414 -5.56 32.24 -0.58
N ASP A 415 -6.00 33.04 0.39
CA ASP A 415 -6.73 34.29 0.11
C ASP A 415 -5.86 35.12 -0.86
N TYR A 416 -6.37 35.36 -2.07
CA TYR A 416 -5.74 36.21 -3.07
C TYR A 416 -5.99 37.70 -2.80
#